data_AF-A0AAD6UZD5-F1
#
_entry.id   AF-A0AAD6UZD5-F1
#
_cell.length_a   1.000
_cell.length_b   1.000
_cell.length_c   1.000
_cell.angle_alpha   90.00
_cell.angle_beta   90.00
_cell.angle_gamma   90.00
#
_symmetry.space_group_name_H-M   'P 1'
#
loop_
_entity.id
_entity.type
_entity.pdbx_description
1 polymer ?
#
loop_
_entity_poly.entity_id
_entity_poly.type
_entity_poly.pdbx_seq_one_letter_code
_entity_poly.pdbx_strand_id
1 'polypeptide(L)'
;MARLSSIVLAVLAYSMFAAADTATCGTSTYDTSQFACFDDDFLCPIMGQDINLKCGEACYSVSEFGCSNTTLVPNSQIGPGTLLACADQQFDPLQYVCHDGNFL
;
A
#
# COMPACT_ATOMS: atom_id res chain seq x y z
N MET A 1 -29.08 35.11 52.80
CA MET A 1 -27.75 35.18 52.15
C MET A 1 -27.48 33.83 51.51
N ALA A 2 -27.83 33.69 50.23
CA ALA A 2 -27.73 32.43 49.48
C ALA A 2 -26.31 32.27 48.92
N ARG A 3 -25.58 31.24 49.35
CA ARG A 3 -24.28 30.87 48.81
C ARG A 3 -24.48 29.87 47.67
N LEU A 4 -24.70 30.40 46.47
CA LEU A 4 -24.70 29.66 45.22
C LEU A 4 -23.24 29.32 44.87
N SER A 5 -22.77 28.18 45.38
CA SER A 5 -21.43 27.65 45.08
C SER A 5 -21.49 26.92 43.74
N SER A 6 -20.77 27.47 42.79
CA SER A 6 -20.70 27.12 41.36
C SER A 6 -20.51 25.63 41.09
N ILE A 7 -21.43 25.06 40.30
CA ILE A 7 -21.28 23.74 39.66
C ILE A 7 -20.38 23.96 38.43
N VAL A 8 -19.09 23.64 38.56
CA VAL A 8 -18.16 23.61 37.42
C VAL A 8 -18.39 22.30 36.67
N LEU A 9 -19.30 22.33 35.69
CA LEU A 9 -19.46 21.27 34.69
C LEU A 9 -18.24 21.28 33.75
N ALA A 10 -17.23 20.47 34.07
CA ALA A 10 -16.13 20.17 33.17
C ALA A 10 -16.64 19.24 32.06
N VAL A 11 -17.03 19.82 30.92
CA VAL A 11 -17.37 19.07 29.71
C VAL A 11 -16.08 18.51 29.14
N LEU A 12 -15.86 17.20 29.33
CA LEU A 12 -14.80 16.43 28.69
C LEU A 12 -15.10 16.36 27.18
N ALA A 13 -14.55 17.31 26.42
CA ALA A 13 -14.49 17.21 24.97
C ALA A 13 -13.46 16.13 24.60
N TYR A 14 -13.90 14.89 24.48
CA TYR A 14 -13.15 13.83 23.82
C TYR A 14 -13.19 14.07 22.32
N SER A 15 -12.17 14.75 21.81
CA SER A 15 -11.88 14.84 20.38
C SER A 15 -11.41 13.48 19.87
N MET A 16 -12.30 12.74 19.21
CA MET A 16 -11.92 11.62 18.34
C MET A 16 -11.26 12.22 17.09
N PHE A 17 -9.93 12.23 17.06
CA PHE A 17 -9.18 12.46 15.82
C PHE A 17 -9.32 11.19 14.96
N ALA A 18 -10.16 11.24 13.93
CA ALA A 18 -9.98 10.37 12.79
C ALA A 18 -8.67 10.79 12.13
N ALA A 19 -7.57 10.09 12.45
CA ALA A 19 -6.34 10.23 11.71
C ALA A 19 -6.62 9.72 10.30
N ALA A 20 -6.79 10.64 9.35
CA ALA A 20 -6.52 10.28 7.97
C ALA A 20 -5.02 9.98 7.92
N ASP A 21 -4.65 8.71 7.79
CA ASP A 21 -3.27 8.29 7.55
C ASP A 21 -2.88 8.82 6.17
N THR A 22 -2.44 10.07 6.19
CA THR A 22 -1.92 10.78 5.03
C THR A 22 -0.42 10.70 5.13
N ALA A 23 0.18 10.02 4.16
CA ALA A 23 1.61 9.86 4.06
C ALA A 23 2.15 10.72 2.92
N THR A 24 3.47 10.88 2.89
CA THR A 24 4.16 11.61 1.81
C THR A 24 4.90 10.61 0.96
N CYS A 25 4.69 10.64 -0.35
CA CYS A 25 5.46 9.90 -1.34
C CYS A 25 6.10 10.95 -2.25
N GLY A 26 7.41 11.08 -2.15
CA GLY A 26 8.17 12.11 -2.85
C GLY A 26 7.75 13.49 -2.37
N THR A 27 7.23 14.28 -3.30
CA THR A 27 6.69 15.61 -3.01
C THR A 27 5.18 15.64 -2.83
N SER A 28 4.49 14.50 -2.95
CA SER A 28 3.03 14.42 -2.95
C SER A 28 2.51 13.81 -1.66
N THR A 29 1.49 14.44 -1.07
CA THR A 29 0.73 13.84 0.04
C THR A 29 -0.37 12.96 -0.53
N TYR A 30 -0.47 11.73 -0.04
CA TYR A 30 -1.46 10.75 -0.47
C TYR A 30 -2.15 10.10 0.72
N ASP A 31 -3.33 9.55 0.47
CA ASP A 31 -4.09 8.76 1.44
C ASP A 31 -3.61 7.30 1.38
N THR A 32 -3.05 6.78 2.46
CA THR A 32 -2.52 5.41 2.51
C THR A 32 -3.61 4.35 2.39
N SER A 33 -4.89 4.73 2.50
CA SER A 33 -6.02 3.84 2.24
C SER A 33 -6.37 3.74 0.74
N GLN A 34 -5.90 4.69 -0.08
CA GLN A 34 -6.20 4.75 -1.51
C GLN A 34 -4.98 4.52 -2.41
N PHE A 35 -3.77 4.73 -1.90
CA PHE A 35 -2.53 4.54 -2.64
C PHE A 35 -1.46 3.88 -1.78
N ALA A 36 -0.57 3.14 -2.43
CA ALA A 36 0.68 2.65 -1.87
C ALA A 36 1.85 3.40 -2.53
N CYS A 37 2.82 3.81 -1.72
CA CYS A 37 4.04 4.46 -2.19
C CYS A 37 5.14 3.42 -2.36
N PHE A 38 5.84 3.50 -3.49
CA PHE A 38 6.97 2.67 -3.86
C PHE A 38 8.14 3.54 -4.29
N ASP A 39 9.37 3.11 -3.97
CA ASP A 39 10.62 3.81 -4.34
C ASP A 39 10.65 5.31 -3.98
N ASP A 40 10.02 5.65 -2.85
CA ASP A 40 9.94 7.00 -2.29
C ASP A 40 9.32 8.09 -3.18
N ASP A 41 8.85 7.80 -4.41
CA ASP A 41 8.22 8.79 -5.31
C ASP A 41 7.14 8.20 -6.24
N PHE A 42 6.90 6.88 -6.22
CA PHE A 42 5.96 6.24 -7.14
C PHE A 42 4.66 5.79 -6.44
N LEU A 43 3.54 6.38 -6.82
CA LEU A 43 2.23 6.07 -6.23
C LEU A 43 1.45 5.07 -7.08
N CYS A 44 1.12 3.92 -6.48
CA CYS A 44 0.19 2.97 -7.07
C CYS A 44 -1.18 3.00 -6.38
N PRO A 45 -2.28 3.11 -7.15
CA PRO A 45 -3.63 3.12 -6.57
C PRO A 45 -4.00 1.74 -6.02
N ILE A 46 -4.68 1.75 -4.87
CA ILE A 46 -5.31 0.58 -4.27
C ILE A 46 -6.70 0.45 -4.90
N MET A 47 -6.94 -0.67 -5.57
CA MET A 47 -8.20 -0.93 -6.28
C MET A 47 -9.01 -1.94 -5.49
N GLY A 48 -9.97 -1.46 -4.70
CA GLY A 48 -10.81 -2.30 -3.85
C GLY A 48 -10.04 -2.84 -2.65
N GLN A 49 -9.79 -4.15 -2.62
CA GLN A 49 -9.02 -4.82 -1.55
C GLN A 49 -7.60 -5.18 -1.98
N ASP A 50 -7.27 -5.01 -3.27
CA ASP A 50 -5.97 -5.34 -3.82
C ASP A 50 -5.11 -4.09 -3.95
N ILE A 51 -3.92 -4.14 -3.33
CA ILE A 51 -2.89 -3.13 -3.50
C ILE A 51 -2.18 -3.42 -4.82
N ASN A 52 -2.25 -2.49 -5.77
CA ASN A 52 -1.43 -2.61 -6.96
C ASN A 52 0.03 -2.38 -6.59
N LEU A 53 0.88 -3.30 -7.04
CA LEU A 53 2.32 -3.25 -6.80
C LEU A 53 3.02 -2.62 -7.99
N LYS A 54 4.20 -2.04 -7.74
CA LYS A 54 5.04 -1.49 -8.79
C LYS A 54 5.89 -2.59 -9.43
N CYS A 55 5.87 -2.65 -10.76
CA CYS A 55 6.78 -3.43 -11.60
C CYS A 55 7.36 -2.53 -12.69
N GLY A 56 8.65 -2.19 -12.58
CA GLY A 56 9.25 -1.20 -13.47
C GLY A 56 8.53 0.15 -13.32
N GLU A 57 7.97 0.69 -14.41
CA GLU A 57 7.23 1.96 -14.40
C GLU A 57 5.70 1.78 -14.39
N ALA A 58 5.20 0.58 -14.12
CA ALA A 58 3.76 0.29 -14.11
C ALA A 58 3.28 -0.25 -12.76
N CYS A 59 2.04 0.09 -12.41
CA CYS A 59 1.32 -0.55 -11.33
C CYS A 59 0.54 -1.74 -11.87
N TYR A 60 0.58 -2.88 -11.18
CA TYR A 60 -0.12 -4.09 -11.58
C TYR A 60 -0.81 -4.77 -10.40
N SER A 61 -1.87 -5.52 -10.71
CA SER A 61 -2.51 -6.39 -9.73
C SER A 61 -1.85 -7.77 -9.76
N VAL A 62 -1.40 -8.23 -8.59
CA VAL A 62 -0.82 -9.58 -8.41
C VAL A 62 -1.79 -10.70 -8.74
N SER A 63 -3.09 -10.41 -8.73
CA SER A 63 -4.15 -11.36 -9.10
C SER A 63 -4.16 -11.65 -10.61
N GLU A 64 -3.73 -10.70 -11.44
CA GLU A 64 -3.78 -10.79 -12.90
C GLU A 64 -2.41 -10.91 -13.57
N PHE A 65 -1.37 -10.33 -12.97
CA PHE A 65 -0.02 -10.29 -13.51
C PHE A 65 1.03 -10.59 -12.44
N GLY A 66 2.17 -11.15 -12.84
CA GLY A 66 3.40 -11.23 -12.08
C GLY A 66 4.45 -10.28 -12.64
N CYS A 67 5.41 -9.88 -11.80
CA CYS A 67 6.55 -9.07 -12.22
C CYS A 67 7.81 -9.93 -12.39
N SER A 68 8.43 -9.88 -13.57
CA SER A 68 9.69 -10.56 -13.87
C SER A 68 10.73 -9.56 -14.36
N ASN A 69 11.73 -9.22 -13.56
CA ASN A 69 12.77 -8.23 -13.89
C ASN A 69 12.18 -7.00 -14.58
N THR A 70 11.25 -6.31 -13.91
CA THR A 70 10.52 -5.12 -14.39
C THR A 70 9.57 -5.34 -15.57
N THR A 71 9.33 -6.59 -15.98
CA THR A 71 8.39 -6.93 -17.05
C THR A 71 7.14 -7.59 -16.48
N LEU A 72 5.97 -7.08 -16.87
CA LEU A 72 4.69 -7.68 -16.52
C LEU A 72 4.45 -8.96 -17.32
N VAL A 73 4.16 -10.04 -16.62
CA VAL A 73 3.82 -11.33 -17.19
C VAL A 73 2.40 -11.67 -16.76
N PRO A 74 1.45 -11.95 -17.68
CA PRO A 74 0.10 -12.31 -17.29
C PRO A 74 0.09 -13.64 -16.53
N ASN A 75 -0.68 -13.73 -15.44
CA ASN A 75 -0.80 -14.94 -14.63
C ASN A 75 -1.34 -16.14 -15.45
N SER A 76 -2.08 -15.88 -16.53
CA SER A 76 -2.52 -16.93 -17.46
C SER A 76 -1.39 -17.64 -18.19
N GLN A 77 -0.18 -17.06 -18.21
CA GLN A 77 1.04 -17.64 -18.76
C GLN A 77 1.93 -18.29 -17.68
N ILE A 78 1.57 -18.13 -16.40
CA ILE A 78 2.31 -18.66 -15.26
C ILE A 78 1.73 -20.03 -14.91
N GLY A 79 2.46 -21.08 -15.27
CA GLY A 79 2.10 -22.45 -14.95
C GLY A 79 2.67 -22.89 -13.59
N PRO A 80 2.24 -24.06 -13.09
CA PRO A 80 2.85 -24.67 -11.92
C PRO A 80 4.34 -24.95 -12.20
N GLY A 81 5.21 -24.34 -11.40
CA GLY A 81 6.67 -24.42 -11.57
C GLY A 81 7.27 -23.35 -12.49
N THR A 82 6.47 -22.42 -13.03
CA THR A 82 7.00 -21.23 -13.70
C THR A 82 7.62 -20.32 -12.66
N LEU A 83 8.94 -20.16 -12.73
CA LEU A 83 9.67 -19.23 -11.87
C LEU A 83 9.91 -17.91 -12.62
N LEU A 84 9.55 -16.79 -12.00
CA LEU A 84 9.82 -15.45 -12.52
C LEU A 84 11.16 -14.96 -11.98
N ALA A 85 11.81 -14.08 -12.74
CA ALA A 85 13.06 -13.49 -12.31
C ALA A 85 12.81 -12.27 -11.42
N CYS A 86 13.49 -12.20 -10.28
CA CYS A 86 13.51 -11.06 -9.37
C CYS A 86 14.97 -10.68 -9.13
N ALA A 87 15.44 -9.65 -9.83
CA ALA A 87 16.86 -9.33 -9.92
C ALA A 87 17.69 -10.57 -10.30
N ASP A 88 18.60 -10.99 -9.43
CA ASP A 88 19.49 -12.14 -9.62
C ASP A 88 18.90 -13.47 -9.11
N GLN A 89 17.63 -13.49 -8.70
CA GLN A 89 16.97 -14.66 -8.12
C GLN A 89 15.74 -15.08 -8.93
N GLN A 90 15.26 -16.30 -8.68
CA GLN A 90 14.03 -16.83 -9.23
C GLN A 90 13.02 -17.09 -8.11
N PHE A 91 11.75 -16.81 -8.34
CA PHE A 91 10.69 -17.03 -7.35
C PHE A 91 9.43 -17.60 -7.96
N ASP A 92 8.64 -18.25 -7.10
CA ASP A 92 7.29 -18.68 -7.43
C ASP A 92 6.32 -17.50 -7.24
N PRO A 93 5.79 -16.91 -8.33
CA PRO A 93 4.86 -15.79 -8.26
C PRO A 93 3.50 -16.15 -7.65
N LEU A 94 3.22 -17.43 -7.42
CA LEU A 94 2.03 -17.88 -6.72
C LEU A 94 2.20 -17.84 -5.20
N GLN A 95 3.43 -17.68 -4.70
CA GLN A 95 3.75 -17.71 -3.27
C GLN A 95 4.39 -16.42 -2.77
N TYR A 96 5.17 -15.75 -3.63
CA TYR A 96 5.91 -14.55 -3.27
C TYR A 96 5.69 -13.46 -4.30
N VAL A 97 5.90 -12.21 -3.87
CA VAL A 97 5.87 -11.05 -4.76
C VAL A 97 7.28 -10.50 -4.88
N CYS A 98 7.71 -10.20 -6.10
CA CYS A 98 8.92 -9.44 -6.35
C CYS A 98 8.62 -7.95 -6.46
N HIS A 99 9.28 -7.14 -5.65
CA HIS A 99 9.25 -5.69 -5.72
C HIS A 99 10.67 -5.14 -5.72
N ASP A 100 11.03 -4.44 -6.80
CA ASP A 100 12.35 -3.83 -7.02
C ASP A 100 13.55 -4.76 -6.70
N GLY A 101 13.47 -6.01 -7.16
CA GLY A 101 14.51 -7.01 -6.92
C GLY A 101 14.52 -7.60 -5.52
N ASN A 102 13.54 -7.28 -4.68
CA ASN A 102 13.38 -7.80 -3.33
C ASN A 102 12.08 -8.61 -3.19
N PHE A 103 12.09 -9.62 -2.31
CA PHE A 103 10.90 -10.42 -2.02
C PHE A 103 10.09 -9.78 -0.89
N LEU A 104 8.80 -9.56 -1.13
CA LEU A 104 7.82 -9.10 -0.13
C LEU A 104 7.02 -10.29 0.42
#